data_AF-A0A931HJ40-F1
#
_entry.id   AF-A0A931HJ40-F1
#
_cell.length_a   1.000
_cell.length_b   1.000
_cell.length_c   1.000
_cell.angle_alpha   90.00
_cell.angle_beta   90.00
_cell.angle_gamma   90.00
#
_symmetry.space_group_name_H-M   'P 1'
#
loop_
_entity.id
_entity.type
_entity.pdbx_description
1 polymer ?
#
loop_
_entity_poly.entity_id
_entity_poly.type
_entity_poly.pdbx_seq_one_letter_code
_entity_poly.pdbx_strand_id
1 'polypeptide(L)'
;MVRPVSLRSVVPVVYSLALAVAVLGPLLFSPGYLLLRDAVSTPRSFPTDSALGITDAAARAVPQDALLAAVTVVVDGGIAVTALLVAALWAAGWGAARLVVTVLPDRAAGLPAQLVAATVAVWNPYVAERLLQGHWSLLVGYAALPWVVCATVAVRGGLRWGWW
;
A
#
# COMPACT_ATOMS: atom_id res chain seq x y z
N MET A 1 17.62 -0.66 -24.50
CA MET A 1 18.58 -1.53 -23.77
C MET A 1 17.95 -1.94 -22.45
N VAL A 2 17.53 -3.20 -22.32
CA VAL A 2 16.98 -3.75 -21.07
C VAL A 2 18.16 -4.02 -20.14
N ARG A 3 18.34 -3.22 -19.09
CA ARG A 3 19.36 -3.50 -18.05
C ARG A 3 18.97 -4.81 -17.36
N PRO A 4 19.88 -5.80 -17.24
CA PRO A 4 19.58 -7.02 -16.50
C PRO A 4 19.22 -6.66 -15.06
N VAL A 5 18.09 -7.19 -14.58
CA VAL A 5 17.65 -6.98 -13.20
C VAL A 5 18.71 -7.56 -12.28
N SER A 6 19.39 -6.70 -11.52
CA SER A 6 20.38 -7.13 -10.53
C SER A 6 19.65 -7.88 -9.41
N LEU A 7 20.15 -9.04 -8.98
CA LEU A 7 19.61 -9.76 -7.81
C LEU A 7 19.43 -8.82 -6.61
N ARG A 8 20.33 -7.84 -6.43
CA ARG A 8 20.25 -6.84 -5.35
C ARG A 8 19.02 -5.94 -5.43
N SER A 9 18.48 -5.69 -6.63
CA SER A 9 17.25 -4.91 -6.80
C SER A 9 15.98 -5.70 -6.52
N VAL A 10 16.03 -7.04 -6.56
CA VAL A 10 14.87 -7.90 -6.30
C VAL A 10 14.67 -8.15 -4.81
N VAL A 11 15.76 -8.20 -4.03
CA VAL A 11 15.71 -8.52 -2.59
C VAL A 11 14.75 -7.60 -1.81
N PRO A 12 14.81 -6.25 -1.92
CA PRO A 12 13.89 -5.38 -1.19
C PRO A 12 12.42 -5.56 -1.61
N VAL A 13 12.18 -5.90 -2.88
CA VAL A 13 10.84 -6.15 -3.43
C VAL A 13 10.24 -7.39 -2.78
N VAL A 14 10.97 -8.50 -2.81
CA VAL A 14 10.52 -9.78 -2.23
C VAL A 14 10.42 -9.67 -0.71
N TYR A 15 11.38 -9.01 -0.06
CA TYR A 15 11.37 -8.78 1.38
C TYR A 15 10.13 -7.98 1.82
N SER A 16 9.78 -6.92 1.09
CA SER A 16 8.60 -6.10 1.39
C SER A 16 7.31 -6.91 1.21
N LEU A 17 7.25 -7.80 0.21
CA LEU A 17 6.12 -8.71 0.04
C LEU A 17 6.03 -9.71 1.19
N ALA A 18 7.16 -10.28 1.63
CA ALA A 18 7.22 -11.18 2.77
C ALA A 18 6.74 -10.49 4.06
N LEU A 19 7.12 -9.23 4.29
CA LEU A 19 6.61 -8.44 5.42
C LEU A 19 5.10 -8.20 5.32
N ALA A 20 4.58 -7.85 4.14
CA ALA A 20 3.14 -7.66 3.92
C ALA A 20 2.36 -8.95 4.22
N VAL A 21 2.84 -10.10 3.74
CA VAL A 21 2.26 -11.42 4.03
C VAL A 21 2.38 -11.78 5.51
N ALA A 22 3.49 -11.45 6.18
CA ALA A 22 3.64 -11.70 7.61
C ALA A 22 2.66 -10.87 8.45
N VAL A 23 2.48 -9.59 8.12
CA VAL A 23 1.54 -8.69 8.82
C VAL A 23 0.08 -9.08 8.56
N LEU A 24 -0.24 -9.40 7.31
CA LEU A 24 -1.61 -9.76 6.88
C LEU A 24 -1.89 -11.26 6.95
N GLY A 25 -0.96 -12.07 7.46
CA GLY A 25 -1.06 -13.53 7.49
C GLY A 25 -2.36 -14.02 8.09
N PRO A 26 -2.80 -13.53 9.27
CA PRO A 26 -4.09 -13.91 9.84
C PRO A 26 -5.27 -13.65 8.90
N LEU A 27 -5.25 -12.57 8.11
CA LEU A 27 -6.29 -12.26 7.13
C LEU A 27 -6.20 -13.13 5.87
N LEU A 28 -4.98 -13.41 5.39
CA LEU A 28 -4.75 -14.18 4.17
C LEU A 28 -5.05 -15.67 4.33
N PHE A 29 -4.77 -16.22 5.52
CA PHE A 29 -4.84 -17.66 5.77
C PHE A 29 -6.06 -18.09 6.59
N SER A 30 -6.84 -17.14 7.13
CA SER A 30 -8.10 -17.46 7.82
C SER A 30 -9.29 -17.31 6.86
N PRO A 31 -10.23 -18.25 6.84
CA PRO A 31 -11.45 -18.10 6.06
C PRO A 31 -12.33 -16.99 6.67
N GLY A 32 -12.89 -16.13 5.82
CA GLY A 32 -13.86 -15.12 6.22
C GLY A 32 -13.65 -13.77 5.52
N TYR A 33 -14.47 -12.80 5.94
CA TYR A 33 -14.41 -11.42 5.47
C TYR A 33 -13.81 -10.54 6.56
N LEU A 34 -13.08 -9.51 6.17
CA LEU A 34 -12.66 -8.47 7.11
C LEU A 34 -13.94 -7.73 7.55
N LEU A 35 -14.31 -7.96 8.81
CA LEU A 35 -15.43 -7.36 9.52
C LEU A 35 -14.92 -6.76 10.84
N LEU A 36 -13.94 -5.87 10.73
CA LEU A 36 -13.28 -5.25 11.87
C LEU A 36 -13.43 -3.74 11.80
N ARG A 37 -14.24 -3.19 12.72
CA ARG A 37 -14.54 -1.75 12.82
C ARG A 37 -14.96 -1.18 11.46
N ASP A 38 -14.10 -0.37 10.85
CA ASP A 38 -14.39 0.31 9.59
C ASP A 38 -14.04 -0.51 8.35
N ALA A 39 -13.36 -1.64 8.52
CA ALA A 39 -13.13 -2.57 7.44
C ALA A 39 -14.27 -3.58 7.41
N VAL A 40 -15.30 -3.24 6.62
CA VAL A 40 -16.40 -4.14 6.27
C VAL A 40 -16.24 -4.50 4.79
N SER A 41 -15.80 -5.72 4.53
CA SER A 41 -15.51 -6.22 3.18
C SER A 41 -16.42 -7.38 2.81
N THR A 42 -17.73 -7.14 2.79
CA THR A 42 -18.71 -8.14 2.38
C THR A 42 -18.50 -8.53 0.90
N PRO A 43 -18.98 -9.71 0.46
CA PRO A 43 -18.83 -10.14 -0.94
C PRO A 43 -19.30 -9.10 -1.95
N ARG A 44 -20.39 -8.42 -1.60
CA ARG A 44 -20.99 -7.34 -2.38
C ARG A 44 -21.09 -6.08 -1.53
N SER A 45 -20.64 -4.97 -2.09
CA SER A 45 -20.90 -3.60 -1.60
C SER A 45 -21.85 -2.90 -2.57
N PHE A 46 -22.70 -2.01 -2.08
CA PHE A 46 -23.68 -1.29 -2.90
C PHE A 46 -23.39 0.21 -2.89
N PRO A 47 -23.71 0.92 -3.99
CA PRO A 47 -23.64 2.37 -3.98
C PRO A 47 -24.67 2.91 -3.00
N THR A 48 -24.21 3.65 -2.00
CA THR A 48 -25.05 4.36 -1.03
C THR A 48 -24.89 5.85 -1.22
N ASP A 49 -25.83 6.65 -0.71
CA ASP A 49 -25.74 8.11 -0.76
C ASP A 49 -24.45 8.62 -0.11
N SER A 50 -23.96 7.95 0.94
CA SER A 50 -22.66 8.26 1.57
C SER A 50 -21.46 7.93 0.68
N ALA A 51 -21.51 6.83 -0.08
CA ALA A 51 -20.48 6.48 -1.05
C ALA A 51 -20.43 7.47 -2.22
N LEU A 52 -21.56 8.13 -2.51
CA LEU A 52 -21.65 9.20 -3.50
C LEU A 52 -21.33 10.59 -2.93
N GLY A 53 -21.12 10.72 -1.61
CA GLY A 53 -20.85 12.00 -0.94
C GLY A 53 -22.06 12.92 -0.84
N ILE A 54 -23.27 12.37 -0.92
CA ILE A 54 -24.54 13.11 -0.90
C ILE A 54 -25.04 13.32 0.54
N THR A 55 -24.40 12.68 1.53
CA THR A 55 -24.79 12.77 2.94
C THR A 55 -23.76 13.52 3.77
N ASP A 56 -24.16 13.91 5.00
CA ASP A 56 -23.27 14.49 6.01
C ASP A 56 -22.35 13.44 6.69
N ALA A 57 -22.24 12.24 6.11
CA ALA A 57 -21.35 11.21 6.61
C ALA A 57 -19.88 11.62 6.45
N ALA A 58 -19.00 11.01 7.25
CA ALA A 58 -17.57 11.26 7.15
C ALA A 58 -17.07 11.01 5.71
N ALA A 59 -16.34 11.98 5.16
CA ALA A 59 -15.83 11.96 3.78
C ALA A 59 -14.91 10.78 3.45
N ARG A 60 -14.56 9.94 4.43
CA ARG A 60 -13.80 8.71 4.23
C ARG A 60 -14.51 7.70 3.31
N ALA A 61 -15.84 7.74 3.22
CA ALA A 61 -16.61 6.88 2.32
C ALA A 61 -16.31 7.19 0.84
N VAL A 62 -15.88 8.41 0.52
CA VAL A 62 -15.58 8.85 -0.84
C VAL A 62 -14.07 9.02 -1.03
N PRO A 63 -13.45 8.42 -2.06
CA PRO A 63 -14.03 7.59 -3.12
C PRO A 63 -14.07 6.09 -2.77
N GLN A 64 -13.62 5.70 -1.58
CA GLN A 64 -13.25 4.31 -1.29
C GLN A 64 -14.45 3.34 -1.37
N ASP A 65 -15.62 3.73 -0.87
CA ASP A 65 -16.80 2.86 -0.80
C ASP A 65 -17.49 2.78 -2.17
N ALA A 66 -17.48 3.89 -2.93
CA ALA A 66 -17.93 3.88 -4.32
C ALA A 66 -17.05 2.99 -5.20
N LEU A 67 -15.73 3.04 -4.99
CA LEU A 67 -14.79 2.14 -5.67
C LEU A 67 -15.12 0.67 -5.35
N LEU A 68 -15.32 0.33 -4.07
CA LEU A 68 -15.72 -1.03 -3.69
C LEU A 68 -17.08 -1.41 -4.27
N ALA A 69 -18.07 -0.51 -4.29
CA ALA A 69 -19.37 -0.76 -4.90
C ALA A 69 -19.27 -1.06 -6.40
N ALA A 70 -18.31 -0.46 -7.12
CA ALA A 70 -18.06 -0.76 -8.52
C ALA A 70 -17.31 -2.09 -8.71
N VAL A 71 -16.21 -2.29 -7.97
CA VAL A 71 -15.36 -3.48 -8.08
C VAL A 71 -16.09 -4.75 -7.68
N THR A 72 -16.95 -4.67 -6.65
CA THR A 72 -17.65 -5.85 -6.12
C THR A 72 -18.78 -6.39 -6.99
N VAL A 73 -18.99 -5.81 -8.17
CA VAL A 73 -19.85 -6.39 -9.22
C VAL A 73 -19.20 -7.64 -9.81
N VAL A 74 -17.86 -7.67 -9.84
CA VAL A 74 -17.08 -8.70 -10.55
C VAL A 74 -16.10 -9.44 -9.64
N VAL A 75 -15.62 -8.81 -8.58
CA VAL A 75 -14.63 -9.38 -7.65
C VAL A 75 -15.19 -9.35 -6.24
N ASP A 76 -15.12 -10.45 -5.52
CA ASP A 76 -15.51 -10.49 -4.11
C ASP A 76 -14.85 -9.36 -3.28
N GLY A 77 -15.62 -8.66 -2.46
CA GLY A 77 -15.13 -7.51 -1.68
C GLY A 77 -14.05 -7.86 -0.66
N GLY A 78 -14.11 -9.03 -0.05
CA GLY A 78 -13.06 -9.54 0.83
C GLY A 78 -11.75 -9.73 0.08
N ILE A 79 -11.81 -10.32 -1.11
CA ILE A 79 -10.65 -10.48 -1.99
C ILE A 79 -10.11 -9.11 -2.43
N ALA A 80 -10.98 -8.20 -2.86
CA ALA A 80 -10.58 -6.87 -3.33
C ALA A 80 -9.85 -6.06 -2.23
N VAL A 81 -10.43 -5.98 -1.02
CA VAL A 81 -9.82 -5.25 0.10
C VAL A 81 -8.52 -5.91 0.56
N THR A 82 -8.48 -7.24 0.62
CA THR A 82 -7.26 -7.97 0.99
C THR A 82 -6.15 -7.75 -0.02
N ALA A 83 -6.45 -7.81 -1.32
CA ALA A 83 -5.49 -7.54 -2.38
C ALA A 83 -4.96 -6.09 -2.31
N LEU A 84 -5.84 -5.12 -2.06
CA LEU A 84 -5.46 -3.72 -1.87
C LEU A 84 -4.55 -3.53 -0.65
N LEU A 85 -4.84 -4.19 0.47
CA LEU A 85 -3.99 -4.14 1.68
C LEU A 85 -2.61 -4.75 1.42
N VAL A 86 -2.55 -5.92 0.77
CA VAL A 86 -1.26 -6.55 0.39
C VAL A 86 -0.48 -5.63 -0.53
N ALA A 87 -1.13 -5.10 -1.57
CA ALA A 87 -0.50 -4.18 -2.50
C ALA A 87 0.00 -2.89 -1.82
N ALA A 88 -0.79 -2.32 -0.90
CA ALA A 88 -0.43 -1.13 -0.15
C ALA A 88 0.80 -1.38 0.74
N LEU A 89 0.81 -2.42 1.58
CA LEU A 89 1.95 -2.71 2.44
C LEU A 89 3.19 -3.09 1.64
N TRP A 90 3.02 -3.85 0.55
CA TRP A 90 4.12 -4.19 -0.33
C TRP A 90 4.72 -2.94 -1.00
N ALA A 91 3.87 -2.06 -1.54
CA ALA A 91 4.29 -0.80 -2.15
C ALA A 91 4.92 0.16 -1.13
N ALA A 92 4.44 0.19 0.12
CA ALA A 92 5.03 1.00 1.18
C ALA A 92 6.47 0.55 1.49
N GLY A 93 6.68 -0.76 1.70
CA GLY A 93 8.01 -1.32 1.97
C GLY A 93 8.97 -1.13 0.81
N TRP A 94 8.54 -1.46 -0.41
CA TRP A 94 9.37 -1.31 -1.61
C TRP A 94 9.66 0.16 -1.91
N GLY A 95 8.65 1.03 -1.77
CA GLY A 95 8.79 2.47 -1.92
C GLY A 95 9.80 3.04 -0.92
N ALA A 96 9.74 2.64 0.35
CA ALA A 96 10.68 3.09 1.37
C ALA A 96 12.13 2.65 1.07
N ALA A 97 12.31 1.41 0.63
CA ALA A 97 13.61 0.92 0.16
C ALA A 97 14.14 1.77 -1.02
N ARG A 98 13.28 2.09 -1.99
CA ARG A 98 13.63 2.97 -3.11
C ARG A 98 13.92 4.40 -2.67
N LEU A 99 13.18 4.92 -1.71
CA LEU A 99 13.34 6.27 -1.20
C LEU A 99 14.73 6.45 -0.59
N VAL A 100 15.19 5.48 0.19
CA VAL A 100 16.55 5.48 0.75
C VAL A 100 17.62 5.51 -0.33
N VAL A 101 17.46 4.73 -1.41
CA VAL A 101 18.39 4.76 -2.56
C VAL A 101 18.36 6.10 -3.29
N THR A 102 17.20 6.76 -3.31
CA THR A 102 17.01 8.02 -4.04
C THR A 102 17.59 9.22 -3.28
N VAL A 103 17.52 9.20 -1.95
CA VAL A 103 17.83 10.37 -1.10
C VAL A 103 19.16 10.24 -0.35
N LEU A 104 19.59 9.03 0.01
CA LEU A 104 20.85 8.85 0.73
C LEU A 104 22.05 8.74 -0.22
N PRO A 105 23.26 9.16 0.21
CA PRO A 105 24.48 8.92 -0.54
C PRO A 105 24.72 7.42 -0.77
N ASP A 106 25.34 7.05 -1.90
CA ASP A 106 25.58 5.65 -2.30
C ASP A 106 26.24 4.80 -1.21
N ARG A 107 27.12 5.39 -0.40
CA ARG A 107 27.83 4.71 0.70
C ARG A 107 26.91 4.26 1.83
N ALA A 108 25.75 4.91 1.98
CA ALA A 108 24.76 4.64 3.02
C ALA A 108 23.49 3.92 2.48
N ALA A 109 23.28 3.89 1.17
CA ALA A 109 22.10 3.30 0.51
C ALA A 109 22.20 1.78 0.24
N GLY A 110 23.08 1.08 0.95
CA GLY A 110 23.29 -0.36 0.80
C GLY A 110 22.04 -1.20 1.12
N LEU A 111 22.09 -2.49 0.79
CA LEU A 111 21.00 -3.44 1.04
C LEU A 111 20.48 -3.40 2.50
N PRO A 112 21.33 -3.34 3.55
CA PRO A 112 20.83 -3.27 4.93
C PRO A 112 19.94 -2.04 5.18
N ALA A 113 20.31 -0.87 4.65
CA ALA A 113 19.53 0.35 4.83
C ALA A 113 18.16 0.25 4.14
N GLN A 114 18.12 -0.36 2.95
CA GLN A 114 16.87 -0.60 2.22
C GLN A 114 15.94 -1.57 2.97
N LEU A 115 16.50 -2.65 3.54
CA LEU A 115 15.72 -3.60 4.33
C LEU A 115 15.17 -2.96 5.60
N VAL A 116 16.00 -2.22 6.34
CA VAL A 116 15.55 -1.47 7.54
C VAL A 116 14.45 -0.49 7.19
N ALA A 117 14.58 0.26 6.09
CA ALA A 117 13.55 1.19 5.64
C ALA A 117 12.24 0.48 5.31
N ALA A 118 12.30 -0.65 4.61
CA ALA A 118 11.12 -1.47 4.33
C ALA A 118 10.48 -2.01 5.61
N THR A 119 11.27 -2.52 6.56
CA THR A 119 10.77 -3.02 7.85
C THR A 119 10.07 -1.91 8.62
N VAL A 120 10.70 -0.74 8.79
CA VAL A 120 10.10 0.36 9.56
C VAL A 120 8.85 0.90 8.87
N ALA A 121 8.82 0.95 7.54
CA ALA A 121 7.65 1.40 6.80
C ALA A 121 6.44 0.47 6.95
N VAL A 122 6.65 -0.85 7.01
CA VAL A 122 5.57 -1.83 7.13
C VAL A 122 5.23 -2.16 8.59
N TRP A 123 6.23 -2.25 9.45
CA TRP A 123 6.13 -2.65 10.85
C TRP A 123 6.31 -1.43 11.78
N ASN A 124 5.25 -0.64 11.93
CA ASN A 124 5.23 0.49 12.85
C ASN A 124 3.85 0.67 13.50
N PRO A 125 3.75 1.45 14.60
CA PRO A 125 2.50 1.67 15.32
C PRO A 125 1.39 2.27 14.46
N TYR A 126 1.72 3.18 13.54
CA TYR A 126 0.72 3.79 12.66
C TYR A 126 0.04 2.75 11.76
N VAL A 127 0.82 1.86 11.12
CA VAL A 127 0.27 0.78 10.30
C VAL A 127 -0.60 -0.16 11.14
N ALA A 128 -0.11 -0.56 12.32
CA ALA A 128 -0.86 -1.42 13.22
C ALA A 128 -2.21 -0.79 13.62
N GLU A 129 -2.22 0.49 14.01
CA GLU A 129 -3.45 1.20 14.34
C GLU A 129 -4.43 1.26 13.18
N ARG A 130 -3.95 1.61 11.97
CA ARG A 130 -4.82 1.72 10.79
C ARG A 130 -5.41 0.37 10.39
N LEU A 131 -4.64 -0.72 10.50
CA LEU A 131 -5.15 -2.08 10.27
C LEU A 131 -6.21 -2.45 11.31
N LEU A 132 -5.97 -2.18 12.59
CA LEU A 132 -6.93 -2.45 13.66
C LEU A 132 -8.19 -1.58 13.57
N GLN A 133 -8.09 -0.38 13.00
CA GLN A 133 -9.22 0.50 12.74
C GLN A 133 -9.98 0.12 11.47
N GLY A 134 -9.35 -0.61 10.55
CA GLY A 134 -9.93 -0.94 9.24
C GLY A 134 -9.79 0.16 8.19
N HIS A 135 -8.88 1.12 8.41
CA HIS A 135 -8.65 2.25 7.50
C HIS A 135 -7.68 1.89 6.37
N TRP A 136 -8.07 0.92 5.54
CA TRP A 136 -7.23 0.41 4.46
C TRP A 136 -6.89 1.48 3.41
N SER A 137 -7.79 2.44 3.13
CA SER A 137 -7.52 3.54 2.18
C SER A 137 -6.44 4.49 2.65
N LEU A 138 -6.34 4.74 3.96
CA LEU A 138 -5.23 5.52 4.53
C LEU A 138 -3.90 4.80 4.35
N LEU A 139 -3.89 3.47 4.42
CA LEU A 139 -2.68 2.68 4.13
C LEU A 139 -2.29 2.74 2.65
N VAL A 140 -3.26 2.80 1.73
CA VAL A 140 -2.99 3.05 0.30
C VAL A 140 -2.36 4.43 0.12
N GLY A 141 -2.93 5.47 0.77
CA GLY A 141 -2.36 6.82 0.75
C GLY A 141 -0.95 6.88 1.34
N TYR A 142 -0.74 6.23 2.48
CA TYR A 142 0.57 6.07 3.12
C TYR A 142 1.59 5.40 2.19
N ALA A 143 1.18 4.32 1.52
CA ALA A 143 2.03 3.59 0.59
C ALA A 143 2.47 4.43 -0.61
N ALA A 144 1.66 5.40 -1.05
CA ALA A 144 1.98 6.28 -2.16
C ALA A 144 3.08 7.29 -1.84
N LEU A 145 3.24 7.70 -0.57
CA LEU A 145 4.17 8.76 -0.15
C LEU A 145 5.62 8.56 -0.62
N PRO A 146 6.29 7.42 -0.37
CA PRO A 146 7.67 7.25 -0.82
C PRO A 146 7.82 7.34 -2.34
N TRP A 147 6.82 6.88 -3.10
CA TRP A 147 6.83 6.94 -4.56
C TRP A 147 6.67 8.36 -5.09
N VAL A 148 5.78 9.15 -4.47
CA VAL A 148 5.62 10.57 -4.80
C VAL A 148 6.92 11.32 -4.54
N VAL A 149 7.60 11.05 -3.41
CA VAL A 149 8.91 11.67 -3.13
C VAL A 149 9.95 11.23 -4.16
N CYS A 150 10.03 9.94 -4.50
CA CYS A 150 10.95 9.47 -5.54
C CYS A 150 10.68 10.15 -6.89
N ALA A 151 9.41 10.27 -7.28
CA ALA A 151 9.02 10.90 -8.55
C ALA A 151 9.34 12.39 -8.58
N THR A 152 9.09 13.12 -7.49
CA THR A 152 9.42 14.55 -7.39
C THR A 152 10.93 14.80 -7.45
N VAL A 153 11.75 13.96 -6.79
CA VAL A 153 13.21 14.05 -6.88
C VAL A 153 13.68 13.78 -8.31
N ALA A 154 13.13 12.77 -8.98
CA ALA A 154 13.45 12.45 -10.37
C ALA A 154 13.12 13.60 -11.34
N VAL A 155 11.93 14.20 -11.20
CA VAL A 155 11.52 15.37 -12.01
C VAL A 155 12.43 16.56 -11.76
N ARG A 156 12.78 16.83 -10.49
CA ARG A 156 13.73 17.89 -10.14
C ARG A 156 15.13 17.64 -10.71
N GLY A 157 15.52 16.38 -10.88
CA GLY A 157 16.76 15.96 -11.52
C GLY A 157 16.76 16.04 -13.05
N GLY A 158 15.67 16.49 -13.68
CA GLY A 158 15.58 16.69 -15.13
C GLY A 158 14.92 15.54 -15.91
N LEU A 159 14.41 14.51 -15.24
CA LEU A 159 13.60 13.48 -15.89
C LEU A 159 12.20 14.04 -16.19
N ARG A 160 11.79 14.01 -17.47
CA ARG A 160 10.46 14.53 -17.89
C ARG A 160 9.30 13.74 -17.26
N TRP A 161 9.56 12.50 -16.87
CA TRP A 161 8.66 11.62 -16.16
C TRP A 161 9.37 11.15 -14.89
N GLY A 162 8.81 11.45 -13.71
CA GLY A 162 9.38 11.01 -12.43
C GLY A 162 9.11 9.53 -12.12
N TRP A 163 8.28 8.91 -12.93
CA TRP A 163 7.96 7.50 -12.84
C TRP A 163 8.90 6.77 -13.81
N TRP A 164 9.96 6.19 -13.23
CA TRP A 164 10.97 5.32 -13.85
C TRP A 164 12.12 6.03 -14.56
#